data_AF-A0A0S8D0T4-F1
#
_entry.id   AF-A0A0S8D0T4-F1
#
_cell.length_a   1.000
_cell.length_b   1.000
_cell.length_c   1.000
_cell.angle_alpha   90.00
_cell.angle_beta   90.00
_cell.angle_gamma   90.00
#
_symmetry.space_group_name_H-M   'P 1'
#
loop_
_entity.id
_entity.type
_entity.pdbx_description
1 polymer ?
#
loop_
_entity_poly.entity_id
_entity_poly.type
_entity_poly.pdbx_seq_one_letter_code
_entity_poly.pdbx_strand_id
1 'polypeptide(L)' 'MESPAGKVLNYYRALGVASIEITDSLAIGDMIQIKGRTTNFDQKVESMQLQHRSVTEAGKGQVIGLKVI' A
#
# COMPACT_ATOMS: atom_id res chain seq x y z
N MET A 1 -15.52 12.75 4.04
CA MET A 1 -15.08 12.12 2.77
C MET A 1 -13.87 11.27 3.13
N GLU A 2 -14.01 9.95 3.10
CA GLU A 2 -12.85 9.05 3.23
C GLU A 2 -12.16 9.04 1.86
N SER A 3 -11.00 9.70 1.74
CA SER A 3 -10.21 9.67 0.50
C SER A 3 -9.34 8.42 0.51
N PRO A 4 -9.60 7.42 -0.36
CA PRO A 4 -8.71 6.27 -0.45
C PRO A 4 -7.33 6.73 -0.94
N ALA A 5 -6.28 6.45 -0.16
CA ALA A 5 -4.90 6.72 -0.55
C ALA A 5 -4.45 5.87 -1.76
N GLY A 6 -5.11 4.73 -1.97
CA GLY A 6 -4.88 3.86 -3.12
C GLY A 6 -5.87 2.70 -3.20
N LYS A 7 -5.72 1.90 -4.25
CA LYS A 7 -6.52 0.70 -4.52
C LYS A 7 -5.62 -0.52 -4.57
N VAL A 8 -5.95 -1.54 -3.79
CA VAL A 8 -5.26 -2.84 -3.85
C VAL A 8 -5.62 -3.50 -5.18
N LEU A 9 -4.62 -3.74 -6.03
CA LEU A 9 -4.78 -4.45 -7.29
C LEU A 9 -4.68 -5.96 -7.09
N ASN A 10 -3.67 -6.39 -6.33
CA ASN A 10 -3.42 -7.81 -6.12
C ASN A 10 -2.77 -8.06 -4.76
N TYR A 11 -3.00 -9.24 -4.18
CA TYR A 11 -2.39 -9.63 -2.91
C TYR A 11 -1.74 -11.01 -3.01
N TYR A 12 -0.41 -11.05 -2.85
CA TYR A 12 0.41 -12.24 -2.87
C TYR A 12 0.48 -12.85 -1.47
N ARG A 13 -0.52 -13.67 -1.12
CA ARG A 13 -0.59 -14.39 0.17
C ARG A 13 0.68 -15.18 0.51
N ALA A 14 1.35 -15.75 -0.49
CA ALA A 14 2.57 -16.53 -0.28
C ALA A 14 3.76 -15.70 0.21
N LEU A 15 3.80 -14.40 -0.13
CA LEU A 15 4.87 -13.47 0.25
C LEU A 15 4.44 -12.43 1.29
N GLY A 16 3.13 -12.33 1.56
CA GLY A 16 2.57 -11.26 2.38
C GLY A 16 2.75 -9.88 1.74
N VAL A 17 2.65 -9.77 0.41
CA VAL A 17 2.85 -8.50 -0.31
C VAL A 17 1.58 -8.12 -1.07
N ALA A 18 1.13 -6.89 -0.92
CA ALA A 18 0.03 -6.31 -1.69
C ALA A 18 0.57 -5.32 -2.73
N SER A 19 0.09 -5.44 -3.96
CA SER A 19 0.29 -4.42 -5.00
C SER A 19 -0.84 -3.40 -4.90
N ILE A 20 -0.48 -2.14 -4.68
CA ILE A 20 -1.41 -1.03 -4.44
C ILE A 20 -1.14 0.06 -5.46
N GLU A 21 -2.17 0.44 -6.21
CA GLU A 21 -2.16 1.63 -7.06
C GLU A 21 -2.49 2.86 -6.21
N ILE A 22 -1.52 3.75 -6.07
CA ILE A 22 -1.69 5.00 -5.31
C ILE A 22 -2.54 5.96 -6.12
N THR A 23 -3.61 6.45 -5.52
CA THR A 23 -4.52 7.44 -6.13
C THR A 23 -4.29 8.85 -5.61
N ASP A 24 -3.57 8.97 -4.49
CA ASP A 24 -3.22 10.23 -3.87
C ASP A 24 -1.71 10.28 -3.56
N SER A 25 -1.31 10.31 -2.29
CA SER A 25 0.08 10.27 -1.86
C SER A 25 0.24 9.32 -0.67
N LEU A 26 1.38 8.64 -0.59
CA LEU A 26 1.70 7.75 0.52
C LEU A 26 3.20 7.78 0.82
N ALA A 27 3.59 7.96 2.07
CA ALA A 27 4.99 7.94 2.50
C ALA A 27 5.29 6.82 3.49
N ILE A 28 6.57 6.47 3.61
CA ILE A 28 7.05 5.60 4.68
C ILE A 28 6.85 6.33 6.01
N GLY A 29 6.25 5.63 6.96
CA GLY A 29 5.87 6.18 8.26
C GLY A 29 4.39 6.55 8.37
N ASP A 30 3.67 6.65 7.25
CA ASP A 30 2.22 6.88 7.28
C ASP A 30 1.48 5.69 7.88
N MET A 31 0.34 5.98 8.49
CA MET A 31 -0.60 4.98 8.98
C MET A 31 -1.66 4.75 7.90
N ILE A 32 -1.71 3.53 7.38
CA ILE A 32 -2.70 3.11 6.38
C ILE A 32 -3.71 2.18 7.01
N GLN A 33 -4.95 2.29 6.54
CA GLN A 33 -6.00 1.36 6.90
C GLN A 33 -6.31 0.46 5.69
N ILE A 34 -6.08 -0.84 5.84
CA ILE A 34 -6.37 -1.82 4.80
C ILE A 34 -7.77 -2.38 5.06
N LYS A 35 -8.74 -1.91 4.27
CA LYS A 35 -10.11 -2.46 4.25
C LYS A 35 -10.29 -3.37 3.04
N GLY A 36 -10.31 -4.66 3.30
CA GLY A 36 -10.72 -5.71 2.36
C GLY A 36 -12.10 -6.26 2.70
N ARG A 37 -12.52 -7.28 1.95
CA ARG A 37 -13.83 -7.93 2.15
C ARG A 37 -13.93 -8.71 3.47
N THR A 38 -12.80 -9.18 3.98
CA THR A 38 -12.68 -10.02 5.19
C THR A 38 -11.63 -9.52 6.17
N THR A 39 -10.99 -8.40 5.87
CA THR A 39 -9.82 -7.90 6.59
C THR A 39 -10.00 -6.40 6.78
N ASN A 40 -9.85 -5.92 8.00
CA ASN A 40 -9.84 -4.50 8.31
C ASN A 40 -8.85 -4.29 9.44
N PHE A 41 -7.71 -3.69 9.13
CA PHE A 41 -6.70 -3.37 10.12
C PHE A 41 -5.86 -2.18 9.67
N ASP A 42 -5.27 -1.55 10.67
CA ASP A 42 -4.39 -0.41 10.51
C ASP A 42 -2.95 -0.91 10.59
N GLN A 43 -2.13 -0.41 9.68
CA GLN A 43 -0.73 -0.78 9.56
C GLN A 43 0.09 0.48 9.32
N LYS A 44 1.29 0.54 9.91
CA LYS A 44 2.27 1.56 9.56
C LYS A 44 3.05 1.12 8.33
N VAL A 45 3.27 2.05 7.40
CA VAL A 45 4.11 1.81 6.23
C VAL A 45 5.57 1.78 6.66
N GLU A 46 6.13 0.58 6.81
CA GLU A 46 7.55 0.40 7.14
C GLU A 46 8.44 0.27 5.90
N SER A 47 7.89 -0.32 4.82
CA SER A 47 8.63 -0.55 3.58
C SER A 47 7.71 -0.53 2.37
N MET A 48 8.14 0.20 1.34
CA MET A 48 7.48 0.29 0.03
C MET A 48 8.48 0.07 -1.09
N GLN A 49 8.03 -0.61 -2.15
CA GLN A 49 8.82 -0.82 -3.35
C GLN A 49 8.04 -0.39 -4.59
N LEU A 50 8.64 0.45 -5.42
CA LEU A 50 8.10 0.88 -6.70
C LEU A 50 8.99 0.34 -7.81
N GLN A 51 8.46 -0.50 -8.72
CA GLN A 51 9.23 -1.05 -9.86
C GLN A 51 10.59 -1.66 -9.45
N HIS A 52 10.62 -2.51 -8.41
CA HIS A 52 11.83 -3.12 -7.83
C HIS A 52 12.83 -2.13 -7.18
N ARG A 53 12.45 -0.87 -6.99
CA ARG A 53 13.24 0.12 -6.25
C ARG A 53 12.56 0.40 -4.91
N SER A 54 13.32 0.40 -3.82
CA SER A 54 12.81 0.89 -2.54
C SER A 54 12.58 2.39 -2.64
N VAL A 55 11.39 2.85 -2.26
CA VAL A 55 11.03 4.27 -2.29
C VAL A 55 10.48 4.69 -0.93
N THR A 56 10.74 5.93 -0.55
CA THR A 56 10.21 6.54 0.67
C THR A 56 8.82 7.12 0.47
N GLU A 57 8.46 7.49 -0.75
CA GLU A 57 7.22 8.16 -1.08
C GLU A 57 6.67 7.61 -2.41
N ALA A 58 5.35 7.57 -2.51
CA ALA A 58 4.63 7.12 -3.68
C ALA A 58 3.54 8.14 -4.02
N GLY A 59 3.48 8.52 -5.28
CA GLY A 59 2.52 9.50 -5.80
C GLY A 59 1.41 8.87 -6.62
N LYS A 60 0.40 9.67 -6.92
CA LYS A 60 -0.75 9.29 -7.74
C LYS A 60 -0.34 8.65 -9.07
N GLY A 61 -0.97 7.52 -9.39
CA GLY A 61 -0.74 6.73 -10.60
C GLY A 61 0.42 5.73 -10.49
N GLN A 62 1.09 5.66 -9.35
CA GLN A 62 2.18 4.71 -9.12
C GLN A 62 1.67 3.41 -8.48
N VAL A 63 2.22 2.28 -8.93
CA VAL A 63 1.89 0.96 -8.37
C VAL A 63 3.04 0.50 -7.48
N ILE A 64 2.80 0.49 -6.18
CA ILE A 64 3.79 0.04 -5.20
C ILE A 64 3.47 -1.37 -4.70
N GLY A 65 4.52 -2.12 -4.41
CA GLY A 65 4.47 -3.30 -3.55
C GLY A 65 4.64 -2.87 -2.10
N LEU A 66 3.65 -3.17 -1.28
CA LEU A 66 3.65 -2.95 0.15
C LEU A 66 3.57 -4.30 0.86
N LYS A 67 4.50 -4.54 1.79
CA LYS A 67 4.42 -5.71 2.65
C LYS A 67 3.28 -5.52 3.65
N VAL A 68 2.46 -6.54 3.81
CA VAL A 68 1.32 -6.59 4.71
C VAL A 68 1.63 -7.64 5.79
N ILE A 69 1.47 -7.27 7.06
CA ILE A 69 1.67 -8.15 8.22
C ILE A 69 0.37 -8.77 8.74
#